data_AF-A0A957EWQ2-F1
#
_entry.id   AF-A0A957EWQ2-F1
#
_cell.length_a   1.000
_cell.length_b   1.000
_cell.length_c   1.000
_cell.angle_alpha   90.00
_cell.angle_beta   90.00
_cell.angle_gamma   90.00
#
_symmetry.space_group_name_H-M   'P 1'
#
loop_
_entity.id
_entity.type
_entity.pdbx_description
1 polymer ?
#
loop_
_entity_poly.entity_id
_entity_poly.type
_entity_poly.pdbx_seq_one_letter_code
_entity_poly.pdbx_strand_id
1 'polypeptide(L)' 'EDARLDSFSDDAMLAGFDEDDPQAMGRFMRKMSQEMGEDLGDEFNEVVDRLEKGESPETIEKAMPDLADTAPDIP' A
#
# COMPACT_ATOMS: atom_id res chain seq x y z
N GLU A 1 2.55 19.04 -20.96
CA GLU A 1 3.19 19.86 -19.92
C GLU A 1 2.67 19.37 -18.57
N ASP A 2 2.74 18.05 -18.35
CA ASP A 2 1.94 17.37 -17.31
C ASP A 2 2.85 16.77 -16.22
N ALA A 3 4.10 16.44 -16.57
CA ALA A 3 5.09 15.89 -15.64
C ALA A 3 5.46 16.81 -14.47
N ARG A 4 5.25 18.13 -14.61
CA ARG A 4 5.51 19.10 -13.52
C ARG A 4 4.39 19.14 -12.48
N LEU A 5 3.15 18.87 -12.88
CA LEU A 5 1.99 18.84 -11.97
C LEU A 5 1.91 17.52 -11.22
N ASP A 6 2.29 16.43 -11.89
CA ASP A 6 2.37 15.09 -11.29
C ASP A 6 3.44 15.03 -10.17
N SER A 7 4.66 15.50 -10.46
CA SER A 7 5.74 15.58 -9.46
C SER A 7 5.41 16.46 -8.25
N PHE A 8 4.63 17.54 -8.43
CA PHE A 8 4.19 18.39 -7.32
C PHE A 8 3.06 17.74 -6.49
N SER A 9 2.22 16.94 -7.14
CA SER A 9 1.15 16.19 -6.46
C SER A 9 1.71 15.02 -5.67
N ASP A 10 2.78 14.40 -6.17
CA ASP A 10 3.50 13.35 -5.46
C ASP A 10 4.26 13.90 -4.25
N ASP A 11 4.96 15.03 -4.39
CA ASP A 11 5.63 15.73 -3.28
C ASP A 11 4.63 16.21 -2.21
N ALA A 12 3.45 16.68 -2.61
CA ALA A 12 2.38 17.04 -1.67
C ALA A 12 1.73 15.83 -1.00
N MET A 13 1.63 14.68 -1.68
CA MET A 13 1.18 13.44 -1.07
C MET A 13 2.20 12.90 -0.07
N LEU A 14 3.50 12.97 -0.39
CA LEU A 14 4.58 12.54 0.49
C LEU A 14 4.81 13.51 1.66
N ALA A 15 4.62 14.81 1.47
CA ALA A 15 4.75 15.82 2.52
C ALA A 15 3.70 15.68 3.64
N GLY A 16 2.63 14.92 3.41
CA GLY A 16 1.63 14.54 4.41
C GLY A 16 1.51 13.02 4.61
N PHE A 17 2.44 12.24 4.06
CA PHE A 17 2.48 10.79 4.23
C PHE A 17 3.05 10.48 5.60
N ASP A 18 2.17 10.04 6.49
CA ASP A 18 2.54 9.61 7.83
C ASP A 18 2.78 8.09 7.79
N GLU A 19 4.04 7.69 7.88
CA GLU A 19 4.45 6.27 7.85
C GLU A 19 3.90 5.48 9.05
N ASP A 20 3.53 6.18 10.12
CA ASP A 20 2.88 5.62 11.30
C ASP A 20 1.35 5.44 11.11
N ASP A 21 0.76 6.00 10.03
CA ASP A 21 -0.66 5.88 9.72
C ASP A 21 -0.94 4.78 8.68
N PRO A 22 -1.61 3.67 9.05
CA PRO A 22 -1.92 2.59 8.12
C PRO A 22 -2.80 3.06 6.94
N GLN A 23 -3.67 4.06 7.12
CA GLN A 23 -4.50 4.60 6.05
C GLN A 23 -3.67 5.33 5.00
N ALA A 24 -2.64 6.07 5.43
CA ALA A 24 -1.72 6.72 4.52
C ALA A 24 -0.94 5.67 3.71
N MET A 25 -0.42 4.63 4.39
CA MET A 25 0.27 3.50 3.75
C MET A 25 -0.60 2.80 2.70
N GLY A 26 -1.86 2.50 3.02
CA GLY A 26 -2.80 1.86 2.10
C GLY A 26 -3.02 2.70 0.84
N ARG A 27 -3.27 4.01 0.98
CA ARG A 27 -3.46 4.92 -0.16
C ARG A 27 -2.23 4.98 -1.06
N PHE A 28 -1.04 5.04 -0.46
CA PHE A 28 0.23 5.03 -1.17
C PHE A 28 0.40 3.72 -1.96
N MET A 29 0.19 2.57 -1.32
CA MET A 29 0.27 1.26 -1.97
C MET A 29 -0.75 1.09 -3.09
N ARG A 30 -1.99 1.61 -2.93
CA ARG A 30 -3.00 1.63 -3.98
C ARG A 30 -2.55 2.43 -5.20
N LYS A 31 -1.90 3.57 -4.98
CA LYS A 31 -1.36 4.40 -6.06
C LYS A 31 -0.20 3.70 -6.75
N MET A 32 0.75 3.17 -5.98
CA MET A 32 1.90 2.42 -6.50
C MET A 32 1.47 1.21 -7.35
N SER A 33 0.45 0.46 -6.92
CA SER A 33 -0.11 -0.66 -7.69
C SER A 33 -0.72 -0.21 -9.02
N GLN A 34 -1.46 0.90 -9.02
CA GLN A 34 -2.02 1.47 -10.25
C GLN A 34 -0.93 1.96 -11.21
N GLU A 35 0.17 2.51 -10.68
CA GLU A 35 1.29 3.00 -11.49
C GLU A 35 2.19 1.88 -12.02
N MET A 36 2.41 0.81 -11.23
CA MET A 36 3.08 -0.39 -11.73
C MET A 36 2.29 -1.04 -12.87
N GLY A 37 0.96 -0.87 -12.90
CA GLY A 37 0.10 -1.36 -13.98
C GLY A 37 -0.03 -2.88 -14.02
N GLU A 38 0.62 -3.57 -13.08
CA GLU A 38 0.52 -4.99 -12.82
C GLU A 38 -0.41 -5.13 -11.62
N ASP A 39 -1.54 -5.80 -11.81
CA ASP A 39 -2.40 -6.17 -10.69
C ASP A 39 -1.56 -7.07 -9.77
N LEU A 40 -1.15 -6.53 -8.62
CA LEU A 40 -0.26 -7.18 -7.66
C LEU A 40 -0.93 -8.40 -6.98
N GLY A 41 -2.11 -8.78 -7.45
CA GLY A 41 -2.93 -9.88 -6.96
C GLY A 41 -4.06 -9.40 -6.06
N ASP A 42 -5.11 -10.23 -5.98
CA ASP A 42 -6.25 -10.05 -5.08
C ASP A 42 -5.79 -9.92 -3.61
N GLU A 43 -4.73 -10.66 -3.26
CA GLU A 43 -4.05 -10.64 -1.97
C GLU A 43 -3.51 -9.25 -1.61
N PHE A 44 -2.76 -8.61 -2.51
CA PHE A 44 -2.23 -7.26 -2.29
C PHE A 44 -3.36 -6.23 -2.22
N ASN A 45 -4.35 -6.33 -3.12
CA ASN A 45 -5.50 -5.44 -3.14
C ASN A 45 -6.28 -5.45 -1.81
N GLU A 46 -6.40 -6.62 -1.17
CA GLU A 46 -7.05 -6.76 0.14
C GLU A 46 -6.20 -6.16 1.27
N VAL A 47 -4.87 -6.32 1.26
CA VAL A 47 -3.98 -5.65 2.23
C VAL A 47 -4.14 -4.14 2.15
N VAL A 48 -4.10 -3.61 0.92
CA VAL A 48 -4.25 -2.19 0.64
C VAL A 48 -5.59 -1.66 1.14
N ASP A 49 -6.68 -2.34 0.83
CA ASP A 49 -8.03 -1.93 1.25
C ASP A 49 -8.17 -1.91 2.78
N ARG A 50 -7.56 -2.87 3.48
CA ARG A 50 -7.54 -2.92 4.94
C ARG A 50 -6.66 -1.85 5.57
N LEU A 51 -5.48 -1.58 5.00
CA LEU A 51 -4.62 -0.47 5.40
C LEU A 51 -5.38 0.84 5.25
N GLU A 52 -6.06 1.08 4.12
CA GLU A 52 -6.90 2.26 3.88
C GLU A 52 -8.06 2.40 4.87
N LYS A 53 -8.57 1.29 5.42
CA LYS A 53 -9.57 1.28 6.50
C LYS A 53 -8.98 1.61 7.88
N GLY A 54 -7.66 1.60 8.02
CA GLY A 54 -6.93 1.88 9.25
C GLY A 54 -6.55 0.63 10.04
N GLU A 55 -6.61 -0.55 9.42
CA GLU A 55 -6.05 -1.76 10.03
C GLU A 55 -4.52 -1.73 9.93
N SER A 56 -3.83 -2.02 11.02
CA SER A 56 -2.37 -2.12 11.02
C SER A 56 -1.91 -3.39 10.27
N PRO A 57 -0.72 -3.37 9.63
CA PRO A 57 -0.19 -4.53 8.89
C PRO A 57 -0.16 -5.81 9.73
N GLU A 58 0.24 -5.73 11.01
CA GLU A 58 0.24 -6.89 11.92
C GLU A 58 -1.15 -7.52 12.13
N THR A 59 -2.21 -6.71 12.04
CA THR A 59 -3.60 -7.18 12.17
C THR A 59 -4.04 -7.86 10.88
N ILE A 60 -3.63 -7.30 9.73
CA ILE A 60 -3.90 -7.86 8.40
C ILE A 60 -3.21 -9.23 8.28
N GLU A 61 -1.93 -9.34 8.63
CA GLU A 61 -1.19 -10.61 8.62
C GLU A 61 -1.85 -11.67 9.52
N LYS A 62 -2.38 -11.28 10.69
CA LYS A 62 -3.13 -12.18 11.56
C LYS A 62 -4.49 -12.59 10.98
N ALA A 63 -5.15 -11.68 10.27
CA ALA A 63 -6.45 -11.94 9.63
C ALA A 63 -6.31 -12.74 8.32
N MET A 64 -5.15 -12.66 7.69
CA MET A 64 -4.81 -13.28 6.42
C MET A 64 -3.50 -14.06 6.54
N PRO A 65 -3.49 -15.20 7.23
CA PRO A 65 -2.29 -16.02 7.39
C PRO A 65 -1.74 -16.55 6.06
N ASP A 66 -2.57 -16.68 5.02
CA ASP A 66 -2.15 -17.11 3.68
C ASP A 66 -1.18 -16.12 3.00
N LEU A 67 -1.25 -14.81 3.32
CA LEU A 67 -0.27 -13.81 2.87
C LEU A 67 1.10 -14.01 3.51
N ALA A 68 1.13 -14.48 4.76
CA ALA A 68 2.36 -14.76 5.48
C ALA A 68 3.01 -16.07 5.02
N ASP A 69 2.21 -17.02 4.51
CA ASP A 69 2.68 -18.31 3.98
C ASP A 69 3.34 -18.19 2.60
N THR A 70 2.99 -17.15 1.82
CA THR A 70 3.61 -16.84 0.52
C THR A 70 4.89 -16.00 0.63
N ALA A 71 5.14 -15.36 1.77
CA ALA A 71 6.44 -14.78 2.06
C ALA A 71 7.45 -15.94 2.25
N PRO A 72 8.50 -16.05 1.41
CA PRO A 72 9.44 -17.15 1.53
C PRO A 72 10.04 -17.13 2.94
N ASP A 73 9.88 -18.23 3.68
CA ASP A 73 10.60 -18.51 4.92
C ASP A 73 12.09 -18.32 4.63
N ILE A 74 12.65 -17.16 4.98
CA ILE A 74 14.08 -16.89 4.80
C ILE A 74 14.76 -17.53 6.02
N PRO A 75 15.53 -18.62 5.84
CA PRO A 75 16.17 -19.34 6.94
C PRO A 75 17.31 -18.56 7.60
#